data_AF-I6B3B9-F1
#
_entry.id   AF-I6B3B9-F1
#
_cell.length_a   1.000
_cell.length_b   1.000
_cell.length_c   1.000
_cell.angle_alpha   90.00
_cell.angle_beta   90.00
_cell.angle_gamma   90.00
#
_symmetry.space_group_name_H-M   'P 1'
#
loop_
_entity.id
_entity.type
_entity.pdbx_description
1 polymer ?
#
loop_
_entity_poly.entity_id
_entity_poly.type
_entity_poly.pdbx_seq_one_letter_code
_entity_poly.pdbx_strand_id
1 'polypeptide(L)'
;MAQQSSLLKKLFVLLCLVVALVVVGLVVLSMYLGPIIKKGVNTAGPRLTGTRVELESAKVSPLAGGASLKGLFVGNPEGWKSDKAFYLGEIRVRMSPASLLGDVINIEEIYIDQPEFVYEKSLTGSNIKDLLAQIEKNTGGTSPAETPAPDGSGAGPAKKFIVKSFRLQNAKVTLALGDRTAEVSLPTVSLNDLGVKEGGITSDQLASTVLKKVLADVTTAAVDGLANMARSVVSNPATAEESVQQAKDNVKKGLDDAKAKARSIFGGSK
;
A
#
# COMPACT_ATOMS: atom_id res chain seq x y z
N MET A 1 6.37 54.67 28.35
CA MET A 1 5.53 53.46 28.50
C MET A 1 4.40 53.35 27.47
N ALA A 2 3.70 54.44 27.09
CA ALA A 2 2.57 54.36 26.12
C ALA A 2 2.96 53.88 24.69
N GLN A 3 4.11 54.31 24.15
CA GLN A 3 4.53 53.98 22.78
C GLN A 3 4.88 52.49 22.58
N GLN A 4 5.49 51.84 23.58
CA GLN A 4 5.75 50.39 23.50
C GLN A 4 4.47 49.55 23.54
N SER A 5 3.45 49.97 24.30
CA SER A 5 2.16 49.27 24.36
C SER A 5 1.41 49.28 23.01
N SER A 6 1.55 50.37 22.23
CA SER A 6 0.93 50.50 20.91
C SER A 6 1.62 49.62 19.86
N LEU A 7 2.95 49.53 19.91
CA LEU A 7 3.73 48.67 19.02
C LEU A 7 3.48 47.18 19.28
N LEU A 8 3.40 46.77 20.55
CA LEU A 8 3.07 45.39 20.93
C LEU A 8 1.67 44.98 20.45
N LYS A 9 0.67 45.88 20.55
CA LYS A 9 -0.68 45.64 20.03
C LYS A 9 -0.69 45.48 18.51
N LYS A 10 0.04 46.31 17.77
CA LYS A 10 0.16 46.22 16.31
C LYS A 10 0.85 44.93 15.86
N LEU A 11 1.92 44.53 16.57
CA LEU A 11 2.63 43.28 16.29
C LEU A 11 1.77 42.06 16.60
N PHE A 12 0.97 42.10 17.68
CA PHE A 12 0.02 41.05 18.01
C PHE A 12 -1.09 40.92 16.96
N VAL A 13 -1.66 42.03 16.49
CA VAL A 13 -2.66 42.03 15.41
C VAL A 13 -2.07 41.47 14.11
N LEU A 14 -0.84 41.86 13.76
CA LEU A 14 -0.14 41.33 12.60
C LEU A 14 0.09 39.81 12.72
N LEU A 15 0.54 39.34 13.89
CA LEU A 15 0.71 37.91 14.15
C LEU A 15 -0.61 37.15 14.00
N CYS A 16 -1.70 37.67 14.56
CA CYS A 16 -3.03 37.06 14.42
C CYS A 16 -3.48 36.99 12.95
N LEU A 17 -3.20 38.04 12.16
CA LEU A 17 -3.55 38.08 10.74
C LEU A 17 -2.74 37.06 9.92
N VAL A 18 -1.44 36.93 10.21
CA VAL A 18 -0.58 35.92 9.58
C VAL A 18 -1.05 34.50 9.94
N VAL A 19 -1.33 34.24 11.22
CA VAL A 19 -1.86 32.94 11.66
C VAL A 19 -3.20 32.64 10.98
N ALA A 20 -4.10 33.62 10.89
CA ALA A 20 -5.39 33.45 10.20
C ALA A 20 -5.20 33.11 8.72
N LEU A 21 -4.30 33.80 8.01
CA LEU A 21 -3.98 33.49 6.61
C LEU A 21 -3.40 32.08 6.44
N VAL A 22 -2.49 31.65 7.33
CA VAL A 22 -1.93 30.29 7.30
C VAL A 22 -3.03 29.25 7.53
N VAL A 23 -3.92 29.47 8.51
CA VAL A 23 -5.05 28.58 8.78
C VAL A 23 -5.98 28.49 7.58
N VAL A 24 -6.37 29.62 6.99
CA VAL A 24 -7.20 29.65 5.78
C VAL A 24 -6.53 28.90 4.62
N GLY A 25 -5.23 29.13 4.41
CA GLY A 25 -4.44 28.42 3.39
C GLY A 25 -4.43 26.90 3.59
N LEU A 26 -4.24 26.43 4.84
CA LEU A 26 -4.26 25.00 5.16
C LEU A 26 -5.65 24.37 4.97
N VAL A 27 -6.72 25.09 5.30
CA VAL A 27 -8.09 24.65 5.06
C VAL A 27 -8.34 24.49 3.56
N VAL A 28 -8.02 25.52 2.77
CA VAL A 28 -8.14 25.49 1.31
C VAL A 28 -7.35 24.30 0.74
N LEU A 29 -6.08 24.15 1.10
CA LEU A 29 -5.24 23.04 0.63
C LEU A 29 -5.87 21.67 0.96
N SER A 30 -6.37 21.49 2.20
CA SER A 30 -7.01 20.24 2.61
C SER A 30 -8.25 19.89 1.77
N MET A 31 -9.00 20.89 1.31
CA MET A 31 -10.18 20.70 0.46
C MET A 31 -9.83 20.26 -0.97
N TYR A 32 -8.70 20.71 -1.51
CA TYR A 32 -8.31 20.42 -2.91
C TYR A 32 -7.41 19.19 -3.07
N LEU A 33 -6.63 18.79 -2.05
CA LEU A 33 -5.72 17.64 -2.15
C LEU A 33 -6.45 16.33 -2.47
N GLY A 34 -7.60 16.08 -1.83
CA GLY A 34 -8.39 14.87 -2.08
C GLY A 34 -8.83 14.74 -3.54
N PRO A 35 -9.57 15.72 -4.11
CA PRO A 35 -9.94 15.73 -5.52
C PRO A 35 -8.76 15.62 -6.49
N ILE A 36 -7.62 16.27 -6.20
CA ILE A 36 -6.41 16.18 -7.03
C ILE A 36 -5.88 14.75 -7.05
N ILE A 37 -5.74 14.11 -5.88
CA ILE A 37 -5.27 12.71 -5.78
C ILE A 37 -6.23 11.78 -6.53
N LYS A 38 -7.55 11.91 -6.31
CA LYS A 38 -8.57 11.14 -7.03
C LYS A 38 -8.42 11.28 -8.54
N LYS A 39 -8.33 12.51 -9.04
CA LYS A 39 -8.17 12.77 -10.47
C LYS A 39 -6.86 12.20 -11.00
N GLY A 40 -5.77 12.34 -10.25
CA GLY A 40 -4.47 11.79 -10.59
C GLY A 40 -4.52 10.27 -10.75
N VAL A 41 -5.08 9.55 -9.77
CA VAL A 41 -5.25 8.09 -9.83
C VAL A 41 -6.14 7.68 -11.00
N ASN A 42 -7.29 8.33 -11.20
CA ASN A 42 -8.23 7.98 -12.27
C ASN A 42 -7.70 8.33 -13.67
N THR A 43 -6.67 9.18 -13.78
CA THR A 43 -6.06 9.56 -15.06
C THR A 43 -4.79 8.75 -15.36
N ALA A 44 -3.91 8.60 -14.37
CA ALA A 44 -2.65 7.87 -14.53
C ALA A 44 -2.84 6.36 -14.44
N GLY A 45 -3.70 5.89 -13.52
CA GLY A 45 -3.98 4.47 -13.30
C GLY A 45 -4.33 3.71 -14.58
N PRO A 46 -5.29 4.18 -15.39
CA PRO A 46 -5.64 3.50 -16.64
C PRO A 46 -4.50 3.50 -17.67
N ARG A 47 -3.70 4.57 -17.72
CA ARG A 47 -2.54 4.66 -18.63
C ARG A 47 -1.43 3.69 -18.23
N LEU A 48 -1.20 3.52 -16.94
CA LEU A 48 -0.17 2.61 -16.41
C LEU A 48 -0.62 1.16 -16.52
N THR A 49 -1.83 0.86 -16.09
CA THR A 49 -2.32 -0.53 -16.04
C THR A 49 -2.84 -1.02 -17.37
N GLY A 50 -3.27 -0.16 -18.29
CA GLY A 50 -3.99 -0.58 -19.49
C GLY A 50 -5.41 -1.12 -19.20
N THR A 51 -5.95 -0.84 -18.00
CA THR A 51 -7.25 -1.33 -17.52
C THR A 51 -8.08 -0.19 -16.93
N ARG A 52 -9.35 -0.44 -16.59
CA ARG A 52 -10.17 0.51 -15.82
C ARG A 52 -9.57 0.67 -14.43
N VAL A 53 -9.22 1.90 -14.04
CA VAL A 53 -8.81 2.23 -12.67
C VAL A 53 -9.66 3.37 -12.15
N GLU A 54 -10.25 3.16 -10.98
CA GLU A 54 -11.10 4.13 -10.32
C GLU A 54 -10.78 4.22 -8.84
N LEU A 55 -10.72 5.44 -8.34
CA LEU A 55 -10.68 5.76 -6.93
C LEU A 55 -11.95 6.52 -6.57
N GLU A 56 -12.70 6.01 -5.60
CA GLU A 56 -13.96 6.62 -5.17
C GLU A 56 -13.70 7.96 -4.45
N SER A 57 -12.79 7.96 -3.47
CA SER A 57 -12.42 9.17 -2.74
C SER A 57 -11.00 9.15 -2.19
N ALA A 58 -10.45 10.36 -2.02
CA ALA A 58 -9.25 10.60 -1.27
C ALA A 58 -9.50 11.77 -0.30
N LYS A 59 -8.95 11.68 0.90
CA LYS A 59 -9.01 12.74 1.91
C LYS A 59 -7.63 12.93 2.51
N VAL A 60 -7.24 14.20 2.72
CA VAL A 60 -6.01 14.57 3.38
C VAL A 60 -6.33 15.65 4.41
N SER A 61 -5.81 15.49 5.62
CA SER A 61 -5.97 16.41 6.74
C SER A 61 -4.59 16.80 7.25
N PRO A 62 -3.93 17.80 6.63
CA PRO A 62 -2.54 18.15 6.95
C PRO A 62 -2.33 18.47 8.44
N LEU A 63 -3.26 19.22 9.04
CA LEU A 63 -3.20 19.58 10.46
C LEU A 63 -3.38 18.38 11.41
N ALA A 64 -4.13 17.38 10.99
CA ALA A 64 -4.34 16.15 11.78
C ALA A 64 -3.35 15.03 11.41
N GLY A 65 -2.47 15.26 10.41
CA GLY A 65 -1.53 14.26 9.91
C GLY A 65 -2.20 13.02 9.31
N GLY A 66 -3.44 13.16 8.81
CA GLY A 66 -4.24 12.07 8.29
C GLY A 66 -4.31 12.06 6.77
N ALA A 67 -4.26 10.88 6.16
CA ALA A 67 -4.62 10.66 4.76
C ALA A 67 -5.41 9.36 4.62
N SER A 68 -6.39 9.33 3.72
CA SER A 68 -7.13 8.11 3.40
C SER A 68 -7.53 8.04 1.94
N LEU A 69 -7.48 6.85 1.34
CA LEU A 69 -8.05 6.53 0.04
C LEU A 69 -9.14 5.47 0.23
N LYS A 70 -10.25 5.59 -0.49
CA LYS A 70 -11.35 4.62 -0.44
C LYS A 70 -11.80 4.18 -1.81
N GLY A 71 -12.16 2.91 -1.92
CA GLY A 71 -12.73 2.31 -3.12
C GLY A 71 -11.79 2.39 -4.31
N LEU A 72 -10.55 1.92 -4.15
CA LEU A 72 -9.63 1.78 -5.28
C LEU A 72 -9.98 0.48 -6.01
N PHE A 73 -10.40 0.61 -7.26
CA PHE A 73 -10.76 -0.48 -8.16
C PHE A 73 -9.75 -0.55 -9.31
N VAL A 74 -9.29 -1.75 -9.64
CA VAL A 74 -8.45 -2.04 -10.81
C VAL A 74 -9.10 -3.21 -11.57
N GLY A 75 -9.52 -2.92 -12.80
CA GLY A 75 -10.13 -3.89 -13.71
C GLY A 75 -9.16 -4.98 -14.15
N ASN A 76 -9.68 -6.02 -14.78
CA ASN A 76 -8.81 -6.97 -15.47
C ASN A 76 -8.37 -6.45 -16.85
N PRO A 77 -7.20 -6.89 -17.33
CA PRO A 77 -6.87 -6.81 -18.74
C PRO A 77 -7.93 -7.48 -19.62
N GLU A 78 -8.02 -7.09 -20.88
CA GLU A 78 -8.91 -7.74 -21.84
C GLU A 78 -8.61 -9.25 -21.96
N GLY A 79 -9.67 -10.05 -22.10
CA GLY A 79 -9.56 -11.52 -22.27
C GLY A 79 -9.78 -12.34 -20.99
N TRP A 80 -9.99 -11.70 -19.84
CA TRP A 80 -10.29 -12.35 -18.55
C TRP A 80 -11.77 -12.19 -18.18
N LYS A 81 -12.36 -13.18 -17.51
CA LYS A 81 -13.81 -13.21 -17.21
C LYS A 81 -14.19 -12.34 -16.03
N SER A 82 -13.33 -12.27 -15.02
CA SER A 82 -13.61 -11.53 -13.80
C SER A 82 -13.59 -10.02 -14.08
N ASP A 83 -14.43 -9.26 -13.37
CA ASP A 83 -14.56 -7.80 -13.56
C ASP A 83 -13.31 -7.02 -13.12
N LYS A 84 -12.66 -7.49 -12.05
CA LYS A 84 -11.52 -6.82 -11.42
C LYS A 84 -10.33 -7.74 -11.21
N ALA A 85 -9.13 -7.18 -11.26
CA ALA A 85 -7.91 -7.82 -10.77
C ALA A 85 -7.69 -7.51 -9.28
N PHE A 86 -8.05 -6.30 -8.86
CA PHE A 86 -7.80 -5.80 -7.51
C PHE A 86 -8.87 -4.80 -7.07
N TYR A 87 -9.24 -4.87 -5.79
CA TYR A 87 -10.03 -3.85 -5.11
C TYR A 87 -9.45 -3.57 -3.72
N LEU A 88 -9.62 -2.35 -3.25
CA LEU A 88 -9.27 -1.93 -1.89
C LEU A 88 -10.38 -1.03 -1.33
N GLY A 89 -10.99 -1.48 -0.24
CA GLY A 89 -12.03 -0.73 0.46
C GLY A 89 -11.50 0.57 1.06
N GLU A 90 -10.48 0.48 1.91
CA GLU A 90 -9.85 1.66 2.53
C GLU A 90 -8.37 1.44 2.80
N ILE A 91 -7.55 2.46 2.52
CA ILE A 91 -6.26 2.66 3.17
C ILE A 91 -6.28 3.99 3.92
N ARG A 92 -5.80 3.98 5.15
CA ARG A 92 -5.74 5.15 6.02
C ARG A 92 -4.39 5.18 6.74
N VAL A 93 -3.75 6.35 6.69
CA VAL A 93 -2.48 6.61 7.35
C VAL A 93 -2.68 7.78 8.30
N ARG A 94 -2.19 7.63 9.53
CA ARG A 94 -2.08 8.72 10.52
C ARG A 94 -0.63 8.86 10.94
N MET A 95 -0.12 10.08 10.94
CA MET A 95 1.24 10.41 11.35
C MET A 95 1.25 11.66 12.20
N SER A 96 2.30 11.86 12.99
CA SER A 96 2.52 13.08 13.75
C SER A 96 2.97 14.21 12.80
N PRO A 97 2.20 15.30 12.61
CA PRO A 97 2.58 16.37 11.68
C PRO A 97 3.92 17.02 12.01
N ALA A 98 4.22 17.17 13.32
CA ALA A 98 5.48 17.75 13.78
C ALA A 98 6.70 16.91 13.36
N SER A 99 6.54 15.59 13.20
CA SER A 99 7.64 14.70 12.80
C SER A 99 8.12 14.91 11.37
N LEU A 100 7.32 15.55 10.50
CA LEU A 100 7.71 15.86 9.12
C LEU A 100 8.90 16.83 9.04
N LEU A 101 9.08 17.66 10.07
CA LEU A 101 10.17 18.63 10.18
C LEU A 101 11.49 17.98 10.65
N GLY A 102 11.44 16.77 11.20
CA GLY A 102 12.61 16.02 11.67
C GLY A 102 13.11 14.98 10.68
N ASP A 103 14.15 14.25 11.10
CA ASP A 103 14.75 13.16 10.33
C ASP A 103 13.95 11.85 10.40
N VAL A 104 13.10 11.71 11.42
CA VAL A 104 12.27 10.53 11.68
C VAL A 104 10.80 10.92 11.60
N ILE A 105 10.09 10.35 10.62
CA ILE A 105 8.64 10.46 10.49
C ILE A 105 7.98 9.43 11.40
N ASN A 106 7.11 9.89 12.28
CA ASN A 106 6.36 9.05 13.21
C ASN A 106 4.96 8.78 12.65
N ILE A 107 4.76 7.56 12.16
CA ILE A 107 3.48 7.05 11.69
C ILE A 107 2.78 6.36 12.85
N GLU A 108 1.66 6.92 13.30
CA GLU A 108 0.86 6.36 14.38
C GLU A 108 0.09 5.13 13.93
N GLU A 109 -0.42 5.15 12.69
CA GLU A 109 -1.24 4.07 12.15
C GLU A 109 -1.10 3.98 10.64
N ILE A 110 -0.94 2.75 10.16
CA ILE A 110 -1.24 2.34 8.79
C ILE A 110 -2.34 1.29 8.87
N TYR A 111 -3.50 1.60 8.30
CA TYR A 111 -4.68 0.76 8.31
C TYR A 111 -5.10 0.45 6.88
N ILE A 112 -5.23 -0.83 6.55
CA ILE A 112 -5.64 -1.35 5.25
C ILE A 112 -6.84 -2.26 5.49
N ASP A 113 -7.95 -1.97 4.83
CA ASP A 113 -9.20 -2.70 4.98
C ASP A 113 -9.74 -3.16 3.63
N GLN A 114 -10.20 -4.41 3.62
CA GLN A 114 -10.80 -5.04 2.46
C GLN A 114 -9.95 -4.97 1.18
N PRO A 115 -8.66 -5.37 1.20
CA PRO A 115 -7.95 -5.64 -0.03
C PRO A 115 -8.44 -6.98 -0.62
N GLU A 116 -8.94 -6.93 -1.84
CA GLU A 116 -9.44 -8.09 -2.58
C GLU A 116 -8.60 -8.29 -3.84
N PHE A 117 -8.06 -9.49 -4.01
CA PHE A 117 -7.32 -9.90 -5.19
C PHE A 117 -8.09 -10.97 -5.93
N VAL A 118 -8.23 -10.84 -7.25
CA VAL A 118 -8.78 -11.89 -8.09
C VAL A 118 -7.67 -12.40 -8.98
N TYR A 119 -7.29 -13.65 -8.81
CA TYR A 119 -6.31 -14.34 -9.63
C TYR A 119 -7.02 -15.35 -10.53
N GLU A 120 -7.10 -15.03 -11.81
CA GLU A 120 -7.67 -15.89 -12.84
C GLU A 120 -6.54 -16.51 -13.66
N LYS A 121 -6.60 -17.83 -13.86
CA LYS A 121 -5.59 -18.58 -14.60
C LYS A 121 -6.21 -19.39 -15.74
N SER A 122 -5.59 -19.27 -16.91
CA SER A 122 -5.91 -20.03 -18.13
C SER A 122 -4.81 -21.07 -18.41
N LEU A 123 -4.93 -21.79 -19.53
CA LEU A 123 -3.90 -22.74 -19.97
C LEU A 123 -2.56 -22.06 -20.30
N THR A 124 -2.61 -20.81 -20.76
CA THR A 124 -1.44 -20.09 -21.32
C THR A 124 -0.96 -18.92 -20.46
N GLY A 125 -1.73 -18.50 -19.45
CA GLY A 125 -1.40 -17.31 -18.67
C GLY A 125 -2.25 -17.09 -17.42
N SER A 126 -2.15 -15.88 -16.87
CA SER A 126 -2.98 -15.42 -15.75
C SER A 126 -3.20 -13.92 -15.82
N ASN A 127 -4.35 -13.44 -15.36
CA ASN A 127 -4.71 -12.02 -15.40
C ASN A 127 -3.66 -11.11 -14.73
N ILE A 128 -3.10 -11.53 -13.59
CA ILE A 128 -2.08 -10.77 -12.88
C ILE A 128 -0.77 -10.70 -13.67
N LYS A 129 -0.41 -11.76 -14.41
CA LYS A 129 0.79 -11.74 -15.27
C LYS A 129 0.61 -10.74 -16.41
N ASP A 130 -0.56 -10.74 -17.05
CA ASP A 130 -0.84 -9.83 -18.16
C ASP A 130 -0.92 -8.38 -17.69
N LEU A 131 -1.53 -8.15 -16.51
CA LEU A 131 -1.56 -6.83 -15.87
C LEU A 131 -0.15 -6.31 -15.57
N LEU A 132 0.71 -7.16 -14.99
CA LEU A 132 2.10 -6.79 -14.74
C LEU A 132 2.86 -6.49 -16.04
N ALA A 133 2.63 -7.27 -17.10
CA ALA A 133 3.23 -7.02 -18.41
C ALA A 133 2.77 -5.69 -19.02
N GLN A 134 1.49 -5.31 -18.83
CA GLN A 134 0.99 -3.99 -19.22
C GLN A 134 1.69 -2.87 -18.43
N ILE A 135 1.82 -3.03 -17.12
CA ILE A 135 2.53 -2.06 -16.27
C ILE A 135 3.99 -1.91 -16.71
N GLU A 136 4.72 -3.01 -16.89
CA GLU A 136 6.13 -3.00 -17.35
C GLU A 136 6.27 -2.32 -18.71
N LYS A 137 5.37 -2.63 -19.65
CA LYS A 137 5.33 -2.00 -20.98
C LYS A 137 5.08 -0.50 -20.90
N ASN A 138 4.12 -0.07 -20.08
CA ASN A 138 3.68 1.32 -20.00
C ASN A 138 4.60 2.18 -19.11
N THR A 139 5.43 1.55 -18.28
CA THR A 139 6.47 2.21 -17.49
C THR A 139 7.84 2.19 -18.16
N GLY A 140 7.95 1.62 -19.37
CA GLY A 140 9.15 1.70 -20.20
C GLY A 140 10.27 0.75 -19.79
N GLY A 141 9.97 -0.38 -19.15
CA GLY A 141 10.92 -1.47 -18.90
C GLY A 141 12.29 -1.00 -18.43
N THR A 142 12.35 -0.12 -17.43
CA THR A 142 13.62 0.36 -16.87
C THR A 142 13.48 0.58 -15.37
N SER A 143 14.60 0.27 -14.70
CA SER A 143 15.02 0.80 -13.40
C SER A 143 14.44 2.19 -13.12
N PRO A 144 14.12 2.54 -11.85
CA PRO A 144 13.42 3.77 -11.50
C PRO A 144 13.96 4.94 -12.32
N ALA A 145 13.16 5.39 -13.30
CA ALA A 145 13.46 6.59 -14.02
C ALA A 145 13.52 7.70 -12.97
N GLU A 146 14.73 8.23 -12.76
CA GLU A 146 14.95 9.49 -12.08
C GLU A 146 13.97 10.47 -12.71
N THR A 147 12.88 10.75 -11.99
CA THR A 147 12.19 12.01 -12.19
C THR A 147 13.26 13.04 -11.88
N PRO A 148 13.63 13.95 -12.80
CA PRO A 148 14.51 15.04 -12.42
C PRO A 148 13.78 15.74 -11.27
N ALA A 149 14.36 15.65 -10.08
CA ALA A 149 13.91 16.43 -8.95
C ALA A 149 13.91 17.89 -9.42
N PRO A 150 12.95 18.73 -8.99
CA PRO A 150 13.09 20.16 -9.20
C PRO A 150 14.43 20.56 -8.56
N ASP A 151 15.39 20.97 -9.40
CA ASP A 151 16.65 21.55 -8.97
C ASP A 151 16.33 22.72 -8.04
N GLY A 152 16.51 22.52 -6.73
CA GLY A 152 16.18 23.55 -5.73
C GLY A 152 15.87 23.09 -4.31
N SER A 153 16.06 21.83 -3.92
CA SER A 153 16.02 21.45 -2.50
C SER A 153 17.16 20.48 -2.21
N GLY A 154 18.11 20.94 -1.40
CA GLY A 154 19.27 20.14 -1.00
C GLY A 154 18.85 18.73 -0.58
N ALA A 155 19.63 17.75 -0.98
CA ALA A 155 19.51 16.37 -0.52
C ALA A 155 19.65 16.34 1.00
N GLY A 156 18.54 16.55 1.71
CA GLY A 156 18.43 16.26 3.12
C GLY A 156 18.66 14.76 3.34
N PRO A 157 19.10 14.35 4.54
CA PRO A 157 19.24 12.94 4.87
C PRO A 157 17.96 12.17 4.54
N ALA A 158 18.09 10.96 4.00
CA ALA A 158 16.97 10.09 3.70
C ALA A 158 16.11 9.91 4.96
N LYS A 159 14.85 10.35 4.92
CA LYS A 159 13.97 10.30 6.08
C LYS A 159 13.75 8.86 6.53
N LYS A 160 13.78 8.66 7.84
CA LYS A 160 13.47 7.39 8.49
C LYS A 160 12.02 7.37 8.95
N PHE A 161 11.51 6.19 9.24
CA PHE A 161 10.13 5.96 9.63
C PHE A 161 10.08 5.11 10.89
N ILE A 162 9.18 5.49 11.80
CA ILE A 162 8.71 4.64 12.89
C ILE A 162 7.22 4.43 12.67
N VAL A 163 6.75 3.18 12.71
CA VAL A 163 5.32 2.84 12.58
C VAL A 163 4.85 2.18 13.86
N LYS A 164 3.99 2.87 14.61
CA LYS A 164 3.45 2.36 15.87
C LYS A 164 2.49 1.20 15.67
N SER A 165 1.58 1.30 14.70
CA SER A 165 0.60 0.26 14.40
C SER A 165 0.41 0.11 12.89
N PHE A 166 0.59 -1.10 12.39
CA PHE A 166 0.16 -1.52 11.06
C PHE A 166 -0.91 -2.60 11.20
N ARG A 167 -2.02 -2.43 10.49
CA ARG A 167 -3.11 -3.41 10.45
C ARG A 167 -3.62 -3.59 9.02
N LEU A 168 -3.74 -4.84 8.60
CA LEU A 168 -4.42 -5.24 7.38
C LEU A 168 -5.49 -6.26 7.74
N GLN A 169 -6.74 -6.03 7.33
CA GLN A 169 -7.86 -6.90 7.68
C GLN A 169 -8.89 -7.02 6.56
N ASN A 170 -9.81 -7.99 6.71
CA ASN A 170 -10.88 -8.29 5.76
C ASN A 170 -10.35 -8.59 4.34
N ALA A 171 -9.12 -9.08 4.25
CA ALA A 171 -8.46 -9.33 3.00
C ALA A 171 -8.96 -10.63 2.36
N LYS A 172 -9.13 -10.62 1.04
CA LYS A 172 -9.68 -11.75 0.29
C LYS A 172 -8.87 -12.03 -0.96
N VAL A 173 -8.73 -13.31 -1.29
CA VAL A 173 -8.15 -13.78 -2.55
C VAL A 173 -9.15 -14.70 -3.22
N THR A 174 -9.58 -14.36 -4.42
CA THR A 174 -10.40 -15.22 -5.28
C THR A 174 -9.49 -15.88 -6.31
N LEU A 175 -9.49 -17.20 -6.34
CA LEU A 175 -8.82 -18.02 -7.35
C LEU A 175 -9.86 -18.47 -8.37
N ALA A 176 -9.69 -18.09 -9.65
CA ALA A 176 -10.55 -18.50 -10.75
C ALA A 176 -9.78 -19.40 -11.72
N LEU A 177 -10.28 -20.63 -11.92
CA LEU A 177 -9.71 -21.66 -12.78
C LEU A 177 -10.80 -22.16 -13.74
N GLY A 178 -10.85 -21.59 -14.95
CA GLY A 178 -11.93 -21.88 -15.90
C GLY A 178 -13.27 -21.35 -15.38
N ASP A 179 -14.22 -22.25 -15.12
CA ASP A 179 -15.54 -21.91 -14.55
C ASP A 179 -15.62 -22.15 -13.03
N ARG A 180 -14.51 -22.57 -12.40
CA ARG A 180 -14.45 -22.80 -10.96
C ARG A 180 -13.83 -21.61 -10.26
N THR A 181 -14.47 -21.15 -9.19
CA THR A 181 -13.94 -20.10 -8.31
C THR A 181 -13.81 -20.63 -6.89
N ALA A 182 -12.75 -20.21 -6.20
CA ALA A 182 -12.53 -20.45 -4.78
C ALA A 182 -12.13 -19.15 -4.11
N GLU A 183 -12.81 -18.78 -3.02
CA GLU A 183 -12.47 -17.60 -2.23
C GLU A 183 -11.74 -18.02 -0.95
N VAL A 184 -10.61 -17.35 -0.68
CA VAL A 184 -9.82 -17.52 0.53
C VAL A 184 -9.82 -16.18 1.28
N SER A 185 -10.41 -16.18 2.48
CA SER A 185 -10.28 -15.05 3.39
C SER A 185 -8.95 -15.14 4.13
N LEU A 186 -8.23 -14.02 4.19
CA LEU A 186 -6.94 -13.92 4.85
C LEU A 186 -7.12 -13.45 6.29
N PRO A 187 -6.32 -13.97 7.23
CA PRO A 187 -6.35 -13.52 8.61
C PRO A 187 -5.90 -12.05 8.72
N THR A 188 -6.32 -11.39 9.79
CA THR A 188 -5.84 -10.05 10.11
C THR A 188 -4.33 -10.08 10.35
N VAL A 189 -3.60 -9.25 9.60
CA VAL A 189 -2.18 -9.01 9.81
C VAL A 189 -2.04 -7.80 10.71
N SER A 190 -1.26 -7.93 11.78
CA SER A 190 -0.94 -6.81 12.68
C SER A 190 0.54 -6.82 13.03
N LEU A 191 1.14 -5.63 12.94
CA LEU A 191 2.53 -5.36 13.31
C LEU A 191 2.55 -4.10 14.16
N ASN A 192 3.35 -4.11 15.23
CA ASN A 192 3.50 -2.96 16.10
C ASN A 192 4.98 -2.57 16.20
N ASP A 193 5.20 -1.29 16.48
CA ASP A 193 6.51 -0.75 16.85
C ASP A 193 7.62 -1.01 15.80
N LEU A 194 7.29 -0.87 14.52
CA LEU A 194 8.25 -1.00 13.43
C LEU A 194 9.25 0.17 13.45
N GLY A 195 10.53 -0.17 13.41
CA GLY A 195 11.62 0.82 13.41
C GLY A 195 11.90 1.45 14.77
N VAL A 196 11.18 1.08 15.84
CA VAL A 196 11.37 1.67 17.17
C VAL A 196 12.74 1.31 17.74
N LYS A 197 13.18 0.07 17.60
CA LYS A 197 14.47 -0.40 18.16
C LYS A 197 15.67 0.18 17.42
N GLU A 198 15.49 0.47 16.14
CA GLU A 198 16.50 0.97 15.22
C GLU A 198 16.62 2.50 15.24
N GLY A 199 15.74 3.20 15.97
CA GLY A 199 15.65 4.67 15.93
C GLY A 199 15.13 5.19 14.58
N GLY A 200 14.32 4.39 13.90
CA GLY A 200 13.77 4.62 12.58
C GLY A 200 14.39 3.72 11.51
N ILE A 201 13.53 3.22 10.61
CA ILE A 201 13.92 2.41 9.45
C ILE A 201 13.68 3.18 8.15
N THR A 202 14.39 2.81 7.09
CA THR A 202 14.18 3.40 5.78
C THR A 202 12.87 2.90 5.14
N SER A 203 12.40 3.56 4.08
CA SER A 203 11.17 3.17 3.38
C SER A 203 11.25 1.77 2.77
N ASP A 204 12.41 1.36 2.26
CA ASP A 204 12.67 0.02 1.73
C ASP A 204 12.66 -1.06 2.82
N GLN A 205 13.22 -0.76 4.00
CA GLN A 205 13.18 -1.65 5.16
C GLN A 205 11.75 -1.80 5.68
N LEU A 206 10.98 -0.70 5.74
CA LEU A 206 9.58 -0.72 6.12
C LEU A 206 8.75 -1.57 5.15
N ALA A 207 8.86 -1.28 3.84
CA ALA A 207 8.15 -2.03 2.79
C ALA A 207 8.51 -3.53 2.83
N SER A 208 9.80 -3.85 2.96
CA SER A 208 10.27 -5.23 3.05
C SER A 208 9.73 -5.95 4.29
N THR A 209 9.64 -5.27 5.43
CA THR A 209 9.15 -5.85 6.69
C THR A 209 7.66 -6.15 6.60
N VAL A 210 6.85 -5.20 6.12
CA VAL A 210 5.42 -5.38 5.90
C VAL A 210 5.16 -6.49 4.87
N LEU A 211 5.86 -6.46 3.73
CA LEU A 211 5.70 -7.45 2.67
C LEU A 211 6.00 -8.86 3.17
N LYS A 212 7.12 -9.06 3.88
CA LYS A 212 7.47 -10.38 4.45
C LYS A 212 6.38 -10.91 5.37
N LYS A 213 5.82 -10.06 6.23
CA LYS A 213 4.76 -10.48 7.16
C LYS A 213 3.47 -10.83 6.43
N VAL A 214 3.00 -9.96 5.53
CA VAL A 214 1.79 -10.20 4.74
C VAL A 214 1.93 -11.50 3.95
N LEU A 215 3.06 -11.70 3.25
CA LEU A 215 3.30 -12.91 2.48
C LEU A 215 3.33 -14.18 3.34
N ALA A 216 3.88 -14.12 4.56
CA ALA A 216 3.88 -15.26 5.48
C ALA A 216 2.45 -15.62 5.94
N ASP A 217 1.62 -14.62 6.22
CA ASP A 217 0.24 -14.83 6.67
C ASP A 217 -0.64 -15.34 5.51
N VAL A 218 -0.46 -14.80 4.29
CA VAL A 218 -1.12 -15.31 3.08
C VAL A 218 -0.72 -16.74 2.76
N THR A 219 0.57 -17.05 2.88
CA THR A 219 1.11 -18.40 2.70
C THR A 219 0.46 -19.39 3.66
N THR A 220 0.38 -19.02 4.93
CA THR A 220 -0.23 -19.86 5.97
C THR A 220 -1.71 -20.11 5.68
N ALA A 221 -2.46 -19.06 5.35
CA ALA A 221 -3.87 -19.17 5.00
C ALA A 221 -4.12 -20.03 3.75
N ALA A 222 -3.27 -19.90 2.72
CA ALA A 222 -3.37 -20.69 1.49
C ALA A 222 -3.07 -22.17 1.74
N VAL A 223 -2.04 -22.46 2.52
CA VAL A 223 -1.70 -23.84 2.94
C VAL A 223 -2.84 -24.44 3.75
N ASP A 224 -3.38 -23.71 4.71
CA ASP A 224 -4.47 -24.19 5.56
C ASP A 224 -5.75 -24.44 4.74
N GLY A 225 -6.07 -23.53 3.80
CA GLY A 225 -7.18 -23.70 2.87
C GLY A 225 -7.02 -24.95 2.00
N LEU A 226 -5.83 -25.16 1.43
CA LEU A 226 -5.54 -26.35 0.61
C LEU A 226 -5.52 -27.63 1.46
N ALA A 227 -5.01 -27.57 2.69
CA ALA A 227 -5.01 -28.69 3.61
C ALA A 227 -6.43 -29.12 3.99
N ASN A 228 -7.32 -28.16 4.24
CA ASN A 228 -8.72 -28.42 4.54
C ASN A 228 -9.45 -29.01 3.33
N MET A 229 -9.18 -28.50 2.13
CA MET A 229 -9.67 -29.08 0.87
C MET A 229 -9.19 -30.52 0.68
N ALA A 230 -7.90 -30.78 0.84
CA ALA A 230 -7.32 -32.11 0.70
C ALA A 230 -7.92 -33.11 1.71
N ARG A 231 -8.05 -32.72 2.98
CA ARG A 231 -8.72 -33.52 4.03
C ARG A 231 -10.19 -33.80 3.72
N SER A 232 -10.88 -32.89 3.04
CA SER A 232 -12.28 -33.08 2.66
C SER A 232 -12.49 -34.05 1.48
N VAL A 233 -11.46 -34.24 0.64
CA VAL A 233 -11.53 -35.09 -0.56
C VAL A 233 -10.87 -36.46 -0.34
N VAL A 234 -9.88 -36.55 0.55
CA VAL A 234 -9.06 -37.75 0.75
C VAL A 234 -9.44 -38.43 2.06
N SER A 235 -9.98 -39.65 1.98
CA SER A 235 -10.40 -40.45 3.14
C SER A 235 -9.23 -41.07 3.93
N ASN A 236 -8.01 -41.06 3.37
CA ASN A 236 -6.82 -41.66 3.98
C ASN A 236 -5.88 -40.57 4.56
N PRO A 237 -5.62 -40.58 5.88
CA PRO A 237 -4.82 -39.55 6.56
C PRO A 237 -3.35 -39.47 6.09
N ALA A 238 -2.71 -40.58 5.73
CA ALA A 238 -1.30 -40.58 5.32
C ALA A 238 -1.07 -39.82 4.00
N THR A 239 -1.96 -40.04 3.02
CA THR A 239 -1.92 -39.33 1.72
C THR A 239 -2.31 -37.85 1.85
N ALA A 240 -3.15 -37.51 2.84
CA ALA A 240 -3.47 -36.12 3.13
C ALA A 240 -2.27 -35.36 3.71
N GLU A 241 -1.50 -35.98 4.61
CA GLU A 241 -0.29 -35.38 5.19
C GLU A 241 0.80 -35.13 4.16
N GLU A 242 1.07 -36.08 3.26
CA GLU A 242 2.03 -35.89 2.17
C GLU A 242 1.62 -34.76 1.23
N SER A 243 0.33 -34.70 0.86
CA SER A 243 -0.22 -33.63 0.02
C SER A 243 -0.09 -32.24 0.66
N VAL A 244 -0.34 -32.17 1.97
CA VAL A 244 -0.18 -30.93 2.75
C VAL A 244 1.28 -30.53 2.85
N GLN A 245 2.20 -31.49 3.04
CA GLN A 245 3.62 -31.21 3.13
C GLN A 245 4.18 -30.72 1.79
N GLN A 246 3.81 -31.37 0.69
CA GLN A 246 4.19 -30.95 -0.66
C GLN A 246 3.63 -29.55 -1.00
N ALA A 247 2.40 -29.25 -0.57
CA ALA A 247 1.83 -27.91 -0.68
C ALA A 247 2.64 -26.87 0.10
N LYS A 248 3.00 -27.17 1.36
CA LYS A 248 3.85 -26.29 2.19
C LYS A 248 5.18 -25.99 1.52
N ASP A 249 5.84 -27.01 0.97
CA ASP A 249 7.15 -26.86 0.34
C ASP A 249 7.08 -26.03 -0.94
N ASN A 250 6.04 -26.25 -1.76
CA ASN A 250 5.80 -25.46 -2.98
C ASN A 250 5.49 -23.99 -2.66
N VAL A 251 4.68 -23.71 -1.65
CA VAL A 251 4.38 -22.33 -1.25
C VAL A 251 5.62 -21.66 -0.67
N LYS A 252 6.41 -22.37 0.16
CA LYS A 252 7.68 -21.85 0.68
C LYS A 252 8.65 -21.46 -0.44
N LYS A 253 8.78 -22.32 -1.46
CA LYS A 253 9.60 -22.03 -2.64
C LYS A 253 9.10 -20.80 -3.40
N GLY A 254 7.79 -20.72 -3.66
CA GLY A 254 7.19 -19.55 -4.31
C GLY A 254 7.36 -18.25 -3.52
N LEU A 255 7.33 -18.33 -2.18
CA LEU A 255 7.60 -17.20 -1.30
C LEU A 255 9.04 -16.71 -1.42
N ASP A 256 10.01 -17.62 -1.47
CA ASP A 256 11.41 -17.26 -1.61
C ASP A 256 11.72 -16.67 -2.99
N ASP A 257 11.09 -17.20 -4.05
CA ASP A 257 11.12 -16.61 -5.39
C ASP A 257 10.51 -15.20 -5.42
N ALA A 258 9.35 -15.01 -4.76
CA ALA A 258 8.69 -13.71 -4.66
C ALA A 258 9.55 -12.69 -3.89
N LYS A 259 10.19 -13.11 -2.78
CA LYS A 259 11.14 -12.25 -2.05
C LYS A 259 12.35 -11.88 -2.92
N ALA A 260 12.87 -12.81 -3.71
CA ALA A 260 13.98 -12.54 -4.62
C ALA A 260 13.58 -11.51 -5.69
N LYS A 261 12.41 -11.67 -6.30
CA LYS A 261 11.90 -10.74 -7.32
C LYS A 261 11.52 -9.37 -6.73
N ALA A 262 10.94 -9.34 -5.52
CA ALA A 262 10.67 -8.08 -4.83
C ALA A 262 11.97 -7.32 -4.51
N ARG A 263 13.02 -8.04 -4.07
CA ARG A 263 14.35 -7.43 -3.88
C ARG A 263 14.92 -6.86 -5.18
N SER A 264 14.73 -7.50 -6.33
CA SER A 264 15.21 -6.94 -7.59
C SER A 264 14.41 -5.72 -8.09
N ILE A 265 13.13 -5.60 -7.70
CA ILE A 265 12.27 -4.47 -8.10
C ILE A 265 12.45 -3.27 -7.16
N PHE A 266 12.50 -3.51 -5.84
CA PHE A 266 12.50 -2.45 -4.81
C PHE A 266 13.86 -2.22 -4.16
N GLY A 267 14.79 -3.17 -4.28
CA GLY A 267 16.18 -3.02 -3.87
C GLY A 267 17.00 -2.44 -5.01
N GLY A 268 16.85 -1.13 -5.25
CA GLY A 268 17.82 -0.40 -6.05
C GLY A 268 19.23 -0.67 -5.53
N SER A 269 20.18 -0.81 -6.46
CA SER A 269 21.61 -0.96 -6.19
C SER A 269 22.08 -0.03 -5.08
N LYS A 270 22.99 -0.59 -4.27
CA LYS A 270 23.78 0.03 -3.20
C LYS A 270 24.06 1.52 -3.39
#